data_AF-A0A9D8X152-F1
#
_entry.id   AF-A0A9D8X152-F1
#
_cell.length_a   1.000
_cell.length_b   1.000
_cell.length_c   1.000
_cell.angle_alpha   90.00
_cell.angle_beta   90.00
_cell.angle_gamma   90.00
#
_symmetry.space_group_name_H-M   'P 1'
#
loop_
_entity.id
_entity.type
_entity.pdbx_description
1 polymer ?
#
loop_
_entity_poly.entity_id
_entity_poly.type
_entity_poly.pdbx_seq_one_letter_code
_entity_poly.pdbx_strand_id
1 'polypeptide(L)'
;MFLFTDDCITGIDIIDDEHRNLFEILNRAYTLLTTDYHSDYYQELKTMLEELDYYAEQHFAHEEEYMVKIRDPELILQRTQHAFFREKIREYEFINIDNEDEQQRVLCELVRFLAKWLYHHILSSDILIGKLPPLEEWMVRENPCEFTDEYLTGIELIDIEHKELFRIVDKANRLVKSFDNLSGYDDIMLILNELKEYTKEHFGDEEEYMESIHYEGLEAQKRAHESFIDKLEGINLDEVDNDPQQYLQELVEFLIGWLINHILHTDKKIPKINNSI
;
A
#
# COMPACT_ATOMS: atom_id res chain seq x y z
N MET A 1 15.46 -15.01 1.65
CA MET A 1 15.92 -13.71 2.17
C MET A 1 15.19 -12.64 1.39
N PHE A 2 14.57 -11.69 2.08
CA PHE A 2 13.80 -10.59 1.53
C PHE A 2 14.74 -9.44 1.14
N LEU A 3 14.41 -8.71 0.09
CA LEU A 3 15.28 -7.70 -0.49
C LEU A 3 14.57 -6.35 -0.53
N PHE A 4 15.26 -5.30 -0.07
CA PHE A 4 14.88 -3.93 -0.35
C PHE A 4 15.34 -3.57 -1.77
N THR A 5 14.38 -3.57 -2.69
CA THR A 5 14.58 -3.38 -4.13
C THR A 5 14.31 -1.93 -4.54
N ASP A 6 14.64 -1.55 -5.78
CA ASP A 6 14.56 -0.16 -6.24
C ASP A 6 13.12 0.41 -6.23
N ASP A 7 12.10 -0.46 -6.31
CA ASP A 7 10.69 -0.13 -6.16
C ASP A 7 10.29 0.26 -4.74
N CYS A 8 11.09 -0.10 -3.73
CA CYS A 8 10.88 0.30 -2.33
C CYS A 8 11.50 1.68 -2.00
N ILE A 9 12.18 2.33 -2.96
CA ILE A 9 12.84 3.62 -2.75
C ILE A 9 11.81 4.75 -2.82
N THR A 10 11.65 5.44 -1.69
CA THR A 10 10.81 6.64 -1.56
C THR A 10 11.47 7.85 -2.23
N GLY A 11 12.81 7.89 -2.23
CA GLY A 11 13.62 9.05 -2.64
C GLY A 11 13.96 9.99 -1.48
N ILE A 12 13.70 9.56 -0.24
CA ILE A 12 13.98 10.30 0.98
C ILE A 12 15.05 9.49 1.74
N ASP A 13 16.32 9.90 1.62
CA ASP A 13 17.49 9.13 2.07
C ASP A 13 17.35 8.53 3.47
N ILE A 14 16.85 9.30 4.44
CA ILE A 14 16.69 8.84 5.82
C ILE A 14 15.63 7.73 5.96
N ILE A 15 14.51 7.85 5.24
CA ILE A 15 13.43 6.85 5.26
C ILE A 15 13.89 5.59 4.52
N ASP A 16 14.59 5.75 3.39
CA ASP A 16 15.12 4.63 2.62
C ASP A 16 16.18 3.83 3.40
N ASP A 17 17.05 4.51 4.14
CA ASP A 17 18.00 3.85 5.05
C ASP A 17 17.29 3.13 6.19
N GLU A 18 16.19 3.71 6.72
CA GLU A 18 15.42 3.08 7.77
C GLU A 18 14.64 1.84 7.30
N HIS A 19 14.09 1.88 6.09
CA HIS A 19 13.50 0.71 5.44
C HIS A 19 14.52 -0.41 5.30
N ARG A 20 15.75 -0.12 4.87
CA ARG A 20 16.81 -1.15 4.78
C ARG A 20 17.03 -1.86 6.11
N ASN A 21 17.06 -1.12 7.22
CA ASN A 21 17.18 -1.73 8.55
C ASN A 21 15.96 -2.58 8.95
N LEU A 22 14.74 -2.17 8.62
CA LEU A 22 13.54 -3.00 8.82
C LEU A 22 13.64 -4.33 8.04
N PHE A 23 14.15 -4.29 6.80
CA PHE A 23 14.44 -5.48 6.01
C PHE A 23 15.54 -6.35 6.64
N GLU A 24 16.54 -5.76 7.29
CA GLU A 24 17.55 -6.52 8.04
C GLU A 24 16.94 -7.25 9.25
N ILE A 25 16.04 -6.61 10.00
CA ILE A 25 15.31 -7.25 11.11
C ILE A 25 14.45 -8.41 10.59
N LEU A 26 13.68 -8.20 9.51
CA LEU A 26 12.90 -9.25 8.84
C LEU A 26 13.79 -10.43 8.39
N ASN A 27 14.96 -10.15 7.83
CA ASN A 27 15.88 -11.19 7.39
C ASN A 27 16.52 -11.96 8.54
N ARG A 28 16.77 -11.31 9.68
CA ARG A 28 17.19 -11.99 10.92
C ARG A 28 16.09 -12.93 11.41
N ALA A 29 14.83 -12.47 11.44
CA ALA A 29 13.68 -13.31 11.79
C ALA A 29 13.55 -14.52 10.86
N TYR A 30 13.65 -14.30 9.55
CA TYR A 30 13.63 -15.35 8.54
C TYR A 30 14.77 -16.36 8.69
N THR A 31 15.97 -15.88 9.06
CA THR A 31 17.13 -16.75 9.29
C THR A 31 16.89 -17.63 10.51
N LEU A 32 16.42 -17.07 11.63
CA LEU A 32 16.04 -17.86 12.81
C LEU A 32 15.00 -18.94 12.44
N LEU A 33 14.01 -18.58 11.61
CA LEU A 33 12.95 -19.49 11.19
C LEU A 33 13.46 -20.69 10.35
N THR A 34 14.55 -20.49 9.59
CA THR A 34 15.00 -21.44 8.55
C THR A 34 16.26 -22.22 8.89
N THR A 35 17.04 -21.80 9.89
CA THR A 35 18.38 -22.35 10.15
C THR A 35 18.40 -23.53 11.11
N ASP A 36 17.48 -23.60 12.09
CA ASP A 36 17.42 -24.76 13.00
C ASP A 36 15.99 -25.03 13.48
N TYR A 37 15.42 -26.17 13.09
CA TYR A 37 14.06 -26.55 13.48
C TYR A 37 14.16 -27.22 14.88
N HIS A 38 13.48 -26.67 15.89
CA HIS A 38 13.53 -27.08 17.32
C HIS A 38 14.73 -26.56 18.16
N SER A 39 15.22 -25.34 17.90
CA SER A 39 16.06 -24.63 18.89
C SER A 39 15.21 -23.74 19.79
N ASP A 40 15.66 -23.54 21.02
CA ASP A 40 15.08 -22.56 21.93
C ASP A 40 15.50 -21.15 21.49
N TYR A 41 14.53 -20.39 20.99
CA TYR A 41 14.67 -19.03 20.49
C TYR A 41 14.04 -18.00 21.44
N TYR A 42 13.70 -18.36 22.68
CA TYR A 42 12.96 -17.49 23.58
C TYR A 42 13.58 -16.10 23.70
N GLN A 43 14.89 -16.04 23.97
CA GLN A 43 15.57 -14.78 24.22
C GLN A 43 15.77 -13.99 22.93
N GLU A 44 16.11 -14.66 21.83
CA GLU A 44 16.28 -14.07 20.51
C GLU A 44 14.97 -13.47 20.00
N LEU A 45 13.86 -14.21 20.12
CA LEU A 45 12.53 -13.75 19.71
C LEU A 45 12.05 -12.57 20.57
N LYS A 46 12.23 -12.61 21.90
CA LYS A 46 11.91 -11.48 22.78
C LYS A 46 12.72 -10.23 22.43
N THR A 47 14.03 -10.38 22.30
CA THR A 47 14.92 -9.25 21.97
C THR A 47 14.56 -8.66 20.60
N MET A 48 14.21 -9.52 19.63
CA MET A 48 13.80 -9.10 18.30
C MET A 48 12.46 -8.36 18.29
N LEU A 49 11.47 -8.81 19.07
CA LEU A 49 10.19 -8.11 19.19
C LEU A 49 10.36 -6.73 19.83
N GLU A 50 11.16 -6.64 20.91
CA GLU A 50 11.47 -5.36 21.58
C GLU A 50 12.23 -4.40 20.64
N GLU A 51 13.21 -4.92 19.89
CA GLU A 51 13.97 -4.16 18.90
C GLU A 51 13.06 -3.66 17.77
N LEU A 52 12.21 -4.54 17.23
CA LEU A 52 11.28 -4.22 16.15
C LEU A 52 10.23 -3.19 16.58
N ASP A 53 9.66 -3.34 17.78
CA ASP A 53 8.76 -2.34 18.35
C ASP A 53 9.53 -1.01 18.39
N TYR A 54 10.60 -0.91 19.19
CA TYR A 54 11.34 0.34 19.34
C TYR A 54 11.74 0.98 18.00
N TYR A 55 12.27 0.20 17.07
CA TYR A 55 12.70 0.69 15.77
C TYR A 55 11.53 1.22 14.93
N ALA A 56 10.42 0.50 14.88
CA ALA A 56 9.22 0.94 14.15
C ALA A 56 8.67 2.26 14.70
N GLU A 57 8.67 2.46 16.03
CA GLU A 57 8.24 3.75 16.60
C GLU A 57 9.11 4.92 16.18
N GLN A 58 10.43 4.75 16.15
CA GLN A 58 11.33 5.81 15.71
C GLN A 58 11.18 6.10 14.22
N HIS A 59 11.12 5.04 13.40
CA HIS A 59 10.95 5.15 11.96
C HIS A 59 9.64 5.88 11.60
N PHE A 60 8.50 5.42 12.12
CA PHE A 60 7.21 6.06 11.87
C PHE A 60 7.17 7.51 12.38
N ALA A 61 7.83 7.82 13.50
CA ALA A 61 7.94 9.19 13.97
C ALA A 61 8.72 10.08 12.98
N HIS A 62 9.82 9.60 12.41
CA HIS A 62 10.59 10.35 11.42
C HIS A 62 9.82 10.56 10.11
N GLU A 63 9.13 9.52 9.64
CA GLU A 63 8.27 9.56 8.46
C GLU A 63 7.10 10.54 8.65
N GLU A 64 6.35 10.41 9.73
CA GLU A 64 5.24 11.31 10.05
C GLU A 64 5.72 12.75 10.24
N GLU A 65 6.87 12.97 10.87
CA GLU A 65 7.46 14.32 10.98
C GLU A 65 7.81 14.90 9.61
N TYR A 66 8.30 14.08 8.69
CA TYR A 66 8.59 14.50 7.31
C TYR A 66 7.29 14.85 6.57
N MET A 67 6.29 13.98 6.65
CA MET A 67 4.96 14.20 6.07
C MET A 67 4.28 15.47 6.61
N VAL A 68 4.37 15.74 7.93
CA VAL A 68 3.88 16.99 8.52
C VAL A 68 4.56 18.22 7.91
N LYS A 69 5.88 18.17 7.68
CA LYS A 69 6.65 19.30 7.11
C LYS A 69 6.19 19.63 5.69
N ILE A 70 5.88 18.61 4.89
CA ILE A 70 5.45 18.79 3.50
C ILE A 70 3.92 18.88 3.36
N ARG A 71 3.18 18.71 4.47
CA ARG A 71 1.71 18.63 4.52
C ARG A 71 1.18 17.53 3.60
N ASP A 72 1.78 16.35 3.75
CA ASP A 72 1.45 15.20 2.92
C ASP A 72 0.00 14.74 3.17
N PRO A 73 -0.81 14.55 2.12
CA PRO A 73 -2.18 14.02 2.25
C PRO A 73 -2.26 12.66 2.94
N GLU A 74 -1.28 11.77 2.73
CA GLU A 74 -1.33 10.40 3.23
C GLU A 74 -1.12 10.29 4.74
N LEU A 75 -0.77 11.39 5.43
CA LEU A 75 -0.34 11.38 6.83
C LEU A 75 -1.38 10.74 7.76
N ILE A 76 -2.66 11.02 7.55
CA ILE A 76 -3.73 10.50 8.43
C ILE A 76 -3.89 8.99 8.23
N LEU A 77 -3.87 8.54 6.98
CA LEU A 77 -4.00 7.14 6.62
C LEU A 77 -2.78 6.34 7.10
N GLN A 78 -1.57 6.83 6.85
CA GLN A 78 -0.34 6.17 7.29
C GLN A 78 -0.24 6.08 8.81
N ARG A 79 -0.63 7.11 9.56
CA ARG A 79 -0.75 7.03 11.03
C ARG A 79 -1.61 5.87 11.50
N THR A 80 -2.72 5.63 10.81
CA THR A 80 -3.61 4.51 11.12
C THR A 80 -2.94 3.16 10.81
N GLN A 81 -2.21 3.07 9.69
CA GLN A 81 -1.43 1.88 9.33
C GLN A 81 -0.27 1.61 10.30
N HIS A 82 0.46 2.65 10.72
CA HIS A 82 1.52 2.60 11.71
C HIS A 82 0.99 2.13 13.07
N ALA A 83 -0.14 2.69 13.51
CA ALA A 83 -0.80 2.29 14.75
C ALA A 83 -1.19 0.80 14.71
N PHE A 84 -1.78 0.35 13.60
CA PHE A 84 -2.11 -1.06 13.39
C PHE A 84 -0.87 -1.97 13.45
N PHE A 85 0.22 -1.58 12.79
CA PHE A 85 1.46 -2.35 12.84
C PHE A 85 1.97 -2.50 14.28
N ARG A 86 2.05 -1.39 15.00
CA ARG A 86 2.50 -1.34 16.40
C ARG A 86 1.63 -2.21 17.31
N GLU A 87 0.30 -2.16 17.13
CA GLU A 87 -0.62 -3.01 17.86
C GLU A 87 -0.36 -4.50 17.57
N LYS A 88 -0.18 -4.86 16.29
CA LYS A 88 0.14 -6.23 15.88
C LYS A 88 1.46 -6.74 16.45
N ILE A 89 2.51 -5.92 16.49
CA ILE A 89 3.79 -6.31 17.11
C ILE A 89 3.61 -6.55 18.61
N ARG A 90 2.88 -5.68 19.31
CA ARG A 90 2.58 -5.85 20.73
C ARG A 90 1.75 -7.09 21.02
N GLU A 91 0.82 -7.48 20.14
CA GLU A 91 0.09 -8.74 20.28
C GLU A 91 1.04 -9.94 20.40
N TYR A 92 2.12 -10.00 19.58
CA TYR A 92 3.13 -11.05 19.67
C TYR A 92 3.91 -11.03 20.98
N GLU A 93 4.17 -9.85 21.58
CA GLU A 93 4.87 -9.74 22.86
C GLU A 93 4.11 -10.39 24.02
N PHE A 94 2.78 -10.40 23.98
CA PHE A 94 1.93 -10.99 25.01
C PHE A 94 1.70 -12.50 24.85
N ILE A 95 2.11 -13.10 23.74
CA ILE A 95 1.98 -14.55 23.53
C ILE A 95 2.93 -15.29 24.47
N ASN A 96 2.43 -16.37 25.09
CA ASN A 96 3.29 -17.28 25.85
C ASN A 96 4.11 -18.15 24.87
N ILE A 97 5.42 -17.97 24.92
CA ILE A 97 6.40 -18.67 24.08
C ILE A 97 7.37 -19.55 24.90
N ASP A 98 6.93 -20.05 26.06
CA ASP A 98 7.75 -20.89 26.96
C ASP A 98 8.14 -22.24 26.34
N ASN A 99 7.45 -22.67 25.27
CA ASN A 99 7.73 -23.92 24.56
C ASN A 99 8.17 -23.65 23.12
N GLU A 100 9.05 -24.51 22.61
CA GLU A 100 9.68 -24.39 21.28
C GLU A 100 8.66 -24.39 20.13
N ASP A 101 7.56 -25.16 20.24
CA ASP A 101 6.52 -25.21 19.21
C ASP A 101 5.80 -23.85 19.05
N GLU A 102 5.47 -23.19 20.16
CA GLU A 102 4.88 -21.85 20.15
C GLU A 102 5.88 -20.80 19.68
N GLN A 103 7.15 -20.91 20.05
CA GLN A 103 8.21 -20.01 19.52
C GLN A 103 8.28 -20.12 17.99
N GLN A 104 8.30 -21.34 17.45
CA GLN A 104 8.33 -21.57 16.00
C GLN A 104 7.07 -21.03 15.31
N ARG A 105 5.89 -21.20 15.93
CA ARG A 105 4.62 -20.67 15.42
C ARG A 105 4.65 -19.15 15.35
N VAL A 106 5.01 -18.48 16.46
CA VAL A 106 5.08 -17.02 16.54
C VAL A 106 6.11 -16.47 15.56
N LEU A 107 7.28 -17.09 15.45
CA LEU A 107 8.31 -16.66 14.51
C LEU A 107 7.85 -16.80 13.04
N CYS A 108 7.13 -17.87 12.71
CA CYS A 108 6.56 -18.06 11.38
C CYS A 108 5.49 -17.00 11.06
N GLU A 109 4.60 -16.74 12.00
CA GLU A 109 3.57 -15.70 11.88
C GLU A 109 4.19 -14.30 11.76
N LEU A 110 5.19 -13.99 12.57
CA LEU A 110 5.91 -12.71 12.56
C LEU A 110 6.59 -12.48 11.22
N VAL A 111 7.35 -13.44 10.71
CA VAL A 111 8.03 -13.33 9.40
C VAL A 111 7.00 -13.11 8.28
N ARG A 112 5.89 -13.85 8.30
CA ARG A 112 4.82 -13.70 7.30
C ARG A 112 4.19 -12.31 7.39
N PHE A 113 3.87 -11.86 8.60
CA PHE A 113 3.28 -10.55 8.85
C PHE A 113 4.22 -9.43 8.40
N LEU A 114 5.48 -9.44 8.86
CA LEU A 114 6.48 -8.44 8.51
C LEU A 114 6.74 -8.37 7.02
N ALA A 115 6.95 -9.51 6.36
CA ALA A 115 7.18 -9.54 4.93
C ALA A 115 6.00 -8.93 4.18
N LYS A 116 4.77 -9.36 4.52
CA LYS A 116 3.56 -8.84 3.88
C LYS A 116 3.39 -7.35 4.14
N TRP A 117 3.41 -6.94 5.41
CA TRP A 117 3.13 -5.56 5.81
C TRP A 117 4.17 -4.59 5.27
N LEU A 118 5.47 -4.89 5.39
CA LEU A 118 6.53 -3.97 4.91
C LEU A 118 6.45 -3.75 3.41
N TYR A 119 6.36 -4.81 2.60
CA TYR A 119 6.23 -4.63 1.16
C TYR A 119 4.95 -3.87 0.80
N HIS A 120 3.83 -4.19 1.45
CA HIS A 120 2.56 -3.57 1.09
C HIS A 120 2.52 -2.10 1.53
N HIS A 121 2.97 -1.79 2.74
CA HIS A 121 2.97 -0.43 3.23
C HIS A 121 3.88 0.46 2.38
N ILE A 122 5.13 0.04 2.16
CA ILE A 122 6.08 0.80 1.36
C ILE A 122 5.55 1.02 -0.06
N LEU A 123 5.10 -0.03 -0.75
CA LEU A 123 4.70 0.05 -2.16
C LEU A 123 3.34 0.72 -2.39
N SER A 124 2.45 0.75 -1.39
CA SER A 124 1.14 1.42 -1.53
C SER A 124 1.01 2.75 -0.80
N SER A 125 1.96 3.09 0.06
CA SER A 125 1.86 4.25 0.96
C SER A 125 3.15 5.06 0.93
N ASP A 126 4.28 4.51 1.38
CA ASP A 126 5.49 5.31 1.66
C ASP A 126 6.13 5.84 0.37
N ILE A 127 6.04 5.07 -0.73
CA ILE A 127 6.52 5.55 -2.03
C ILE A 127 5.71 6.75 -2.54
N LEU A 128 4.53 7.05 -2.00
CA LEU A 128 3.71 8.20 -2.41
C LEU A 128 4.10 9.49 -1.67
N ILE A 129 4.91 9.40 -0.61
CA ILE A 129 5.29 10.56 0.21
C ILE A 129 5.96 11.62 -0.65
N GLY A 130 5.39 12.81 -0.63
CA GLY A 130 5.83 13.98 -1.40
C GLY A 130 5.63 13.87 -2.91
N LYS A 131 4.98 12.81 -3.41
CA LYS A 131 4.64 12.64 -4.83
C LYS A 131 3.23 13.08 -5.14
N LEU A 132 2.35 13.13 -4.13
CA LEU A 132 1.01 13.68 -4.28
C LEU A 132 1.03 15.21 -4.09
N PRO A 133 0.39 15.98 -4.98
CA PRO A 133 0.24 17.41 -4.77
C PRO A 133 -0.55 17.68 -3.47
N PRO A 134 -0.33 18.83 -2.81
CA PRO A 134 -1.11 19.19 -1.62
C PRO A 134 -2.61 19.08 -1.90
N LEU A 135 -3.40 18.65 -0.90
CA LEU A 135 -4.85 18.42 -1.07
C LEU A 135 -5.59 19.61 -1.69
N GLU A 136 -5.09 20.81 -1.43
CA GLU A 136 -5.66 22.05 -1.95
C GLU A 136 -5.43 22.23 -3.46
N GLU A 137 -4.40 21.64 -4.05
CA GLU A 137 -4.07 21.80 -5.47
C GLU A 137 -4.82 20.80 -6.39
N TRP A 138 -5.05 19.55 -5.97
CA TRP A 138 -5.86 18.60 -6.76
C TRP A 138 -7.34 19.02 -6.79
N MET A 139 -7.88 19.53 -5.67
CA MET A 139 -9.26 20.02 -5.59
C MET A 139 -9.50 21.35 -6.32
N VAL A 140 -8.45 22.04 -6.78
CA VAL A 140 -8.58 23.28 -7.58
C VAL A 140 -8.87 22.97 -9.06
N ARG A 141 -8.57 21.76 -9.56
CA ARG A 141 -9.11 21.32 -10.86
C ARG A 141 -10.63 21.22 -10.74
N GLU A 142 -11.38 21.75 -11.72
CA GLU A 142 -12.85 21.69 -11.71
C GLU A 142 -13.37 20.24 -11.57
N ASN A 143 -12.61 19.26 -12.07
CA ASN A 143 -12.81 17.83 -11.82
C ASN A 143 -11.48 17.07 -11.68
N PRO A 144 -11.00 16.74 -10.46
CA PRO A 144 -9.78 15.97 -10.28
C PRO A 144 -9.85 14.53 -10.78
N CYS A 145 -11.06 13.99 -10.96
CA CYS A 145 -11.30 12.64 -11.45
C CYS A 145 -11.50 12.61 -12.98
N GLU A 146 -11.14 13.68 -13.69
CA GLU A 146 -11.21 13.71 -15.14
C GLU A 146 -10.00 13.00 -15.77
N PHE A 147 -10.27 12.01 -16.62
CA PHE A 147 -9.23 11.40 -17.44
C PHE A 147 -8.83 12.37 -18.57
N THR A 148 -7.56 12.75 -18.62
CA THR A 148 -7.00 13.60 -19.68
C THR A 148 -5.94 12.87 -20.51
N ASP A 149 -5.53 13.47 -21.63
CA ASP A 149 -4.48 12.90 -22.50
C ASP A 149 -3.13 12.68 -21.78
N GLU A 150 -2.92 13.31 -20.62
CA GLU A 150 -1.69 13.12 -19.82
C GLU A 150 -1.57 11.69 -19.26
N TYR A 151 -2.68 10.97 -19.13
CA TYR A 151 -2.75 9.60 -18.61
C TYR A 151 -2.70 8.52 -19.70
N LEU A 152 -2.64 8.90 -20.98
CA LEU A 152 -2.50 7.94 -22.07
C LEU A 152 -1.15 7.24 -22.02
N THR A 153 -1.17 5.91 -21.96
CA THR A 153 -0.03 5.01 -22.13
C THR A 153 0.27 4.80 -23.62
N GLY A 154 -0.76 4.91 -24.47
CA GLY A 154 -0.70 4.57 -25.88
C GLY A 154 -0.93 3.08 -26.16
N ILE A 155 -1.36 2.32 -25.15
CA ILE A 155 -1.82 0.94 -25.26
C ILE A 155 -3.36 1.00 -25.16
N GLU A 156 -4.05 0.72 -26.26
CA GLU A 156 -5.49 1.00 -26.39
C GLU A 156 -6.35 0.31 -25.32
N LEU A 157 -6.04 -0.95 -24.98
CA LEU A 157 -6.73 -1.71 -23.94
C LEU A 157 -6.61 -1.01 -22.58
N ILE A 158 -5.39 -0.76 -22.13
CA ILE A 158 -5.06 -0.10 -20.87
C ILE A 158 -5.68 1.32 -20.81
N ASP A 159 -5.61 2.09 -21.90
CA ASP A 159 -6.17 3.44 -21.96
C ASP A 159 -7.72 3.45 -21.87
N ILE A 160 -8.39 2.36 -22.28
CA ILE A 160 -9.84 2.19 -22.09
C ILE A 160 -10.16 1.86 -20.64
N GLU A 161 -9.40 0.95 -20.03
CA GLU A 161 -9.59 0.56 -18.62
C GLU A 161 -9.30 1.70 -17.66
N HIS A 162 -8.25 2.48 -17.88
CA HIS A 162 -7.98 3.67 -17.09
C HIS A 162 -9.16 4.65 -17.11
N LYS A 163 -9.78 4.89 -18.28
CA LYS A 163 -10.96 5.78 -18.35
C LYS A 163 -12.10 5.29 -17.49
N GLU A 164 -12.30 3.97 -17.43
CA GLU A 164 -13.33 3.38 -16.61
C GLU A 164 -12.99 3.44 -15.12
N LEU A 165 -11.73 3.20 -14.73
CA LEU A 165 -11.26 3.42 -13.36
C LEU A 165 -11.50 4.87 -12.91
N PHE A 166 -11.12 5.86 -13.73
CA PHE A 166 -11.41 7.28 -13.44
C PHE A 166 -12.91 7.55 -13.30
N ARG A 167 -13.76 6.89 -14.11
CA ARG A 167 -15.22 7.01 -14.01
C ARG A 167 -15.75 6.45 -12.69
N ILE A 168 -15.25 5.29 -12.24
CA ILE A 168 -15.65 4.67 -10.97
C ILE A 168 -15.23 5.55 -9.80
N VAL A 169 -14.00 6.07 -9.83
CA VAL A 169 -13.46 6.94 -8.79
C VAL A 169 -14.18 8.30 -8.74
N ASP A 170 -14.54 8.89 -9.90
CA ASP A 170 -15.38 10.09 -9.96
C ASP A 170 -16.76 9.86 -9.34
N LYS A 171 -17.36 8.69 -9.59
CA LYS A 171 -18.63 8.28 -8.97
C LYS A 171 -18.49 8.22 -7.44
N ALA A 172 -17.40 7.66 -6.92
CA ALA A 172 -17.10 7.64 -5.49
C ALA A 172 -16.96 9.07 -4.92
N ASN A 173 -16.16 9.91 -5.57
CA ASN A 173 -15.92 11.30 -5.15
C ASN A 173 -17.21 12.13 -5.08
N ARG A 174 -18.08 12.01 -6.08
CA ARG A 174 -19.38 12.71 -6.08
C ARG A 174 -20.27 12.25 -4.95
N LEU A 175 -20.31 10.93 -4.69
CA LEU A 175 -21.14 10.37 -3.63
C LEU A 175 -20.67 10.81 -2.24
N VAL A 176 -19.36 10.86 -2.00
CA VAL A 176 -18.77 11.41 -0.77
C VAL A 176 -19.12 12.89 -0.60
N LYS A 177 -19.04 13.69 -1.66
CA LYS A 177 -19.42 15.12 -1.63
C LYS A 177 -20.91 15.35 -1.38
N SER A 178 -21.77 14.40 -1.74
CA SER A 178 -23.21 14.45 -1.54
C SER A 178 -23.70 13.55 -0.40
N PHE A 179 -22.81 13.11 0.50
CA PHE A 179 -23.10 12.07 1.48
C PHE A 179 -24.25 12.46 2.43
N ASP A 180 -25.24 11.57 2.56
CA ASP A 180 -26.35 11.65 3.52
C ASP A 180 -26.43 10.30 4.27
N ASN A 181 -26.46 10.37 5.61
CA ASN A 181 -26.09 9.30 6.54
C ASN A 181 -26.93 8.00 6.46
N LEU A 182 -28.06 7.99 5.74
CA LEU A 182 -28.98 6.84 5.71
C LEU A 182 -28.90 5.98 4.44
N SER A 183 -28.40 6.49 3.31
CA SER A 183 -28.25 5.72 2.05
C SER A 183 -26.83 5.71 1.49
N GLY A 184 -25.97 6.65 1.94
CA GLY A 184 -24.62 6.78 1.40
C GLY A 184 -23.72 5.58 1.66
N TYR A 185 -23.93 4.83 2.75
CA TYR A 185 -23.09 3.68 3.11
C TYR A 185 -23.21 2.53 2.09
N ASP A 186 -24.44 2.07 1.83
CA ASP A 186 -24.67 0.97 0.88
C ASP A 186 -24.21 1.35 -0.53
N ASP A 187 -24.48 2.59 -0.94
CA ASP A 187 -24.07 3.11 -2.24
C ASP A 187 -22.55 3.18 -2.39
N ILE A 188 -21.83 3.56 -1.32
CA ILE A 188 -20.37 3.57 -1.30
C ILE A 188 -19.80 2.16 -1.33
N MET A 189 -20.34 1.23 -0.55
CA MET A 189 -19.89 -0.16 -0.57
C MET A 189 -20.08 -0.80 -1.94
N LEU A 190 -21.15 -0.46 -2.66
CA LEU A 190 -21.33 -0.90 -4.04
C LEU A 190 -20.25 -0.34 -4.96
N ILE A 191 -19.86 0.93 -4.80
CA ILE A 191 -18.80 1.55 -5.60
C ILE A 191 -17.42 1.01 -5.26
N LEU A 192 -17.12 0.78 -3.97
CA LEU A 192 -15.85 0.19 -3.55
C LEU A 192 -15.71 -1.25 -4.07
N ASN A 193 -16.78 -2.03 -4.08
CA ASN A 193 -16.78 -3.35 -4.70
C ASN A 193 -16.64 -3.26 -6.23
N GLU A 194 -17.33 -2.32 -6.89
CA GLU A 194 -17.16 -2.05 -8.34
C GLU A 194 -15.70 -1.72 -8.66
N LEU A 195 -15.09 -0.82 -7.87
CA LEU A 195 -13.69 -0.43 -8.03
C LEU A 195 -12.75 -1.62 -7.81
N LYS A 196 -12.97 -2.38 -6.74
CA LYS A 196 -12.13 -3.53 -6.40
C LYS A 196 -12.13 -4.59 -7.50
N GLU A 197 -13.31 -4.98 -7.98
CA GLU A 197 -13.40 -6.00 -9.03
C GLU A 197 -12.82 -5.49 -10.35
N TYR A 198 -13.10 -4.23 -10.72
CA TYR A 198 -12.58 -3.67 -11.97
C TYR A 198 -11.06 -3.46 -11.94
N THR A 199 -10.51 -3.09 -10.78
CA THR A 199 -9.06 -2.98 -10.60
C THR A 199 -8.37 -4.33 -10.74
N LYS A 200 -8.96 -5.41 -10.23
CA LYS A 200 -8.43 -6.77 -10.40
C LYS A 200 -8.42 -7.21 -11.87
N GLU A 201 -9.48 -6.89 -12.62
CA GLU A 201 -9.56 -7.16 -14.06
C GLU A 201 -8.47 -6.39 -14.81
N HIS A 202 -8.42 -5.07 -14.62
CA HIS A 202 -7.43 -4.19 -15.23
C HIS A 202 -5.97 -4.62 -14.97
N PHE A 203 -5.60 -4.87 -13.71
CA PHE A 203 -4.25 -5.33 -13.40
C PHE A 203 -3.94 -6.68 -14.03
N GLY A 204 -4.92 -7.59 -14.12
CA GLY A 204 -4.75 -8.86 -14.82
C GLY A 204 -4.48 -8.68 -16.31
N ASP A 205 -5.23 -7.81 -16.98
CA ASP A 205 -5.07 -7.50 -18.40
C ASP A 205 -3.72 -6.81 -18.68
N GLU A 206 -3.30 -5.88 -17.81
CA GLU A 206 -2.00 -5.22 -17.89
C GLU A 206 -0.84 -6.20 -17.66
N GLU A 207 -0.94 -7.07 -16.66
CA GLU A 207 0.04 -8.12 -16.38
C GLU A 207 0.16 -9.11 -17.53
N GLU A 208 -0.96 -9.56 -18.12
CA GLU A 208 -0.96 -10.43 -19.32
C GLU A 208 -0.27 -9.71 -20.49
N TYR A 209 -0.54 -8.42 -20.69
CA TYR A 209 0.13 -7.61 -21.70
C TYR A 209 1.64 -7.54 -21.46
N MET A 210 2.07 -7.19 -20.24
CA MET A 210 3.47 -7.12 -19.84
C MET A 210 4.20 -8.46 -19.97
N GLU A 211 3.54 -9.57 -19.64
CA GLU A 211 4.05 -10.93 -19.84
C GLU A 211 4.28 -11.22 -21.33
N SER A 212 3.33 -10.84 -22.18
CA SER A 212 3.38 -11.08 -23.63
C SER A 212 4.56 -10.39 -24.33
N ILE A 213 5.03 -9.27 -23.77
CA ILE A 213 6.17 -8.50 -24.28
C ILE A 213 7.47 -8.74 -23.51
N HIS A 214 7.45 -9.65 -22.52
CA HIS A 214 8.56 -9.93 -21.61
C HIS A 214 9.11 -8.66 -20.93
N TYR A 215 8.21 -7.82 -20.43
CA TYR A 215 8.59 -6.58 -19.76
C TYR A 215 9.35 -6.86 -18.47
N GLU A 216 10.56 -6.31 -18.34
CA GLU A 216 11.44 -6.54 -17.18
C GLU A 216 10.85 -6.02 -15.86
N GLY A 217 10.01 -4.98 -15.92
CA GLY A 217 9.36 -4.37 -14.76
C GLY A 217 8.14 -5.12 -14.21
N LEU A 218 7.71 -6.21 -14.86
CA LEU A 218 6.49 -6.96 -14.51
C LEU A 218 6.41 -7.32 -13.02
N GLU A 219 7.47 -7.90 -12.47
CA GLU A 219 7.47 -8.37 -11.08
C GLU A 219 7.33 -7.23 -10.07
N ALA A 220 7.86 -6.04 -10.38
CA ALA A 220 7.69 -4.87 -9.54
C ALA A 220 6.25 -4.32 -9.64
N GLN A 221 5.67 -4.28 -10.85
CA GLN A 221 4.28 -3.88 -11.03
C GLN A 221 3.31 -4.83 -10.33
N LYS A 222 3.50 -6.15 -10.46
CA LYS A 222 2.71 -7.17 -9.74
C LYS A 222 2.70 -6.94 -8.23
N ARG A 223 3.84 -6.61 -7.63
CA ARG A 223 3.89 -6.28 -6.19
C ARG A 223 3.12 -5.00 -5.86
N ALA A 224 3.20 -3.97 -6.69
CA ALA A 224 2.43 -2.75 -6.52
C ALA A 224 0.92 -2.99 -6.66
N HIS A 225 0.50 -3.77 -7.67
CA HIS A 225 -0.88 -4.19 -7.89
C HIS A 225 -1.44 -4.99 -6.72
N GLU A 226 -0.73 -6.04 -6.29
CA GLU A 226 -1.10 -6.86 -5.14
C GLU A 226 -1.24 -6.01 -3.88
N SER A 227 -0.30 -5.09 -3.65
CA SER A 227 -0.35 -4.17 -2.53
C SER A 227 -1.56 -3.23 -2.57
N PHE A 228 -1.96 -2.74 -3.75
CA PHE A 228 -3.12 -1.87 -3.89
C PHE A 228 -4.43 -2.64 -3.68
N ILE A 229 -4.53 -3.85 -4.25
CA ILE A 229 -5.66 -4.74 -4.02
C ILE A 229 -5.80 -5.05 -2.53
N ASP A 230 -4.72 -5.41 -1.85
CA ASP A 230 -4.75 -5.71 -0.42
C ASP A 230 -5.18 -4.51 0.44
N LYS A 231 -4.75 -3.30 0.06
CA LYS A 231 -5.22 -2.06 0.71
C LYS A 231 -6.72 -1.87 0.49
N LEU A 232 -7.24 -2.16 -0.71
CA LEU A 232 -8.68 -2.17 -0.97
C LEU A 232 -9.44 -3.26 -0.19
N GLU A 233 -8.87 -4.45 -0.03
CA GLU A 233 -9.51 -5.55 0.73
C GLU A 233 -9.50 -5.29 2.25
N GLY A 234 -8.53 -4.52 2.74
CA GLY A 234 -8.40 -4.13 4.14
C GLY A 234 -9.32 -2.99 4.58
N ILE A 235 -10.06 -2.37 3.66
CA ILE A 235 -11.02 -1.31 3.99
C ILE A 235 -12.19 -1.94 4.75
N ASN A 236 -12.34 -1.55 6.01
CA ASN A 236 -13.46 -1.93 6.85
C ASN A 236 -14.17 -0.69 7.39
N LEU A 237 -15.32 -0.36 6.79
CA LEU A 237 -16.11 0.81 7.21
C LEU A 237 -16.83 0.60 8.54
N ASP A 238 -16.98 -0.65 9.01
CA ASP A 238 -17.65 -0.96 10.28
C ASP A 238 -16.78 -0.60 11.50
N GLU A 239 -15.48 -0.38 11.30
CA GLU A 239 -14.54 0.06 12.34
C GLU A 239 -14.40 1.60 12.41
N VAL A 240 -15.11 2.34 11.55
CA VAL A 240 -15.04 3.80 11.48
C VAL A 240 -15.99 4.42 12.51
N ASP A 241 -15.53 4.51 13.76
CA ASP A 241 -16.34 4.93 14.91
C ASP A 241 -16.67 6.44 14.99
N ASN A 242 -15.89 7.31 14.32
CA ASN A 242 -15.93 8.75 14.61
C ASN A 242 -16.41 9.68 13.47
N ASP A 243 -16.14 9.35 12.20
CA ASP A 243 -16.63 10.10 11.02
C ASP A 243 -16.49 9.29 9.72
N PRO A 244 -17.55 8.55 9.30
CA PRO A 244 -17.54 7.81 8.05
C PRO A 244 -17.33 8.70 6.82
N GLN A 245 -17.85 9.93 6.83
CA GLN A 245 -17.73 10.82 5.67
C GLN A 245 -16.28 11.25 5.47
N GLN A 246 -15.60 11.63 6.56
CA GLN A 246 -14.18 11.99 6.51
C GLN A 246 -13.32 10.80 6.05
N TYR A 247 -13.52 9.61 6.62
CA TYR A 247 -12.79 8.42 6.21
C TYR A 247 -12.98 8.10 4.72
N LEU A 248 -14.21 8.23 4.23
CA LEU A 248 -14.54 7.98 2.83
C LEU A 248 -13.94 9.02 1.89
N GLN A 249 -13.84 10.27 2.34
CA GLN A 249 -13.12 11.30 1.62
C GLN A 249 -11.64 10.97 1.52
N GLU A 250 -10.99 10.65 2.63
CA GLU A 250 -9.57 10.26 2.67
C GLU A 250 -9.30 9.02 1.80
N LEU A 251 -10.21 8.05 1.82
CA LEU A 251 -10.12 6.87 0.98
C LEU A 251 -10.19 7.21 -0.52
N VAL A 252 -11.16 8.03 -0.94
CA VAL A 252 -11.26 8.45 -2.35
C VAL A 252 -10.03 9.26 -2.77
N GLU A 253 -9.52 10.12 -1.90
CA GLU A 253 -8.29 10.88 -2.12
C GLU A 253 -7.09 9.96 -2.36
N PHE A 254 -6.92 8.95 -1.50
CA PHE A 254 -5.90 7.92 -1.68
C PHE A 254 -6.05 7.20 -3.02
N LEU A 255 -7.26 6.75 -3.38
CA LEU A 255 -7.50 5.99 -4.61
C LEU A 255 -7.16 6.81 -5.87
N ILE A 256 -7.54 8.09 -5.88
CA ILE A 256 -7.19 9.02 -6.97
C ILE A 256 -5.68 9.22 -7.03
N GLY A 257 -5.07 9.50 -5.88
CA GLY A 257 -3.64 9.77 -5.77
C GLY A 257 -2.78 8.59 -6.24
N TRP A 258 -3.09 7.40 -5.73
CA TRP A 258 -2.40 6.17 -6.12
C TRP A 258 -2.57 5.90 -7.61
N LEU A 259 -3.80 5.94 -8.15
CA LEU A 259 -4.08 5.68 -9.57
C LEU A 259 -3.31 6.65 -10.49
N ILE A 260 -3.38 7.95 -10.20
CA ILE A 260 -2.68 8.97 -10.99
C ILE A 260 -1.16 8.74 -10.96
N ASN A 261 -0.61 8.54 -9.76
CA ASN A 261 0.83 8.34 -9.61
C ASN A 261 1.30 7.05 -10.29
N HIS A 262 0.54 5.97 -10.16
CA HIS A 262 0.81 4.68 -10.81
C HIS A 262 0.84 4.85 -12.33
N ILE A 263 -0.19 5.42 -12.93
CA ILE A 263 -0.23 5.65 -14.38
C ILE A 263 0.94 6.50 -14.85
N LEU A 264 1.19 7.63 -14.19
CA LEU A 264 2.21 8.59 -14.63
C LEU A 264 3.64 8.05 -14.53
N HIS A 265 3.93 7.25 -13.49
CA HIS A 265 5.29 6.86 -13.15
C HIS A 265 5.59 5.37 -13.37
N THR A 266 4.57 4.56 -13.62
CA THR A 266 4.68 3.11 -13.74
C THR A 266 4.14 2.67 -15.11
N ASP A 267 2.85 2.83 -15.38
CA ASP A 267 2.20 2.23 -16.56
C ASP A 267 2.67 2.87 -17.86
N LYS A 268 2.94 4.19 -17.83
CA LYS A 268 3.53 4.90 -18.97
C LYS A 268 4.95 4.44 -19.34
N LYS A 269 5.63 3.67 -18.49
CA LYS A 269 6.93 3.04 -18.82
C LYS A 269 6.74 1.76 -19.63
N ILE A 270 5.56 1.15 -19.63
CA ILE A 270 5.28 -0.07 -20.39
C ILE A 270 5.45 0.23 -21.89
N PRO A 271 6.28 -0.55 -22.60
CA PRO A 271 6.50 -0.32 -24.02
C PRO A 271 5.29 -0.78 -24.83
N LYS A 272 4.79 0.11 -25.70
CA LYS A 272 3.78 -0.24 -26.68
C LYS A 272 4.35 -1.08 -27.82
N ILE A 273 3.67 -2.18 -28.18
CA ILE A 273 3.96 -2.91 -29.42
C ILE A 273 3.59 -2.03 -30.61
N ASN A 274 4.60 -1.50 -31.31
CA ASN A 274 4.38 -0.92 -32.62
C ASN A 274 4.12 -2.05 -33.62
N ASN A 275 2.85 -2.32 -33.93
CA ASN A 275 2.50 -3.05 -35.14
C ASN A 275 2.90 -2.18 -36.35
N SER A 276 4.17 -2.27 -36.73
CA SER A 276 4.66 -1.74 -38.00
C SER A 276 4.04 -2.60 -39.09
N ILE A 277 2.96 -2.10 -39.70
CA ILE A 277 2.37 -2.64 -40.93
C ILE A 277 3.33 -2.40 -42.09
#